data_AF-A0A965FFQ2-F1
#
_entry.id   AF-A0A965FFQ2-F1
#
_cell.length_a   1.000
_cell.length_b   1.000
_cell.length_c   1.000
_cell.angle_alpha   90.00
_cell.angle_beta   90.00
_cell.angle_gamma   90.00
#
_symmetry.space_group_name_H-M   'P 1'
#
loop_
_entity.id
_entity.type
_entity.pdbx_description
1 polymer ?
#
loop_
_entity_poly.entity_id
_entity_poly.type
_entity_poly.pdbx_seq_one_letter_code
_entity_poly.pdbx_strand_id
1 'polypeptide(L)'
;MKRILCYGDSNTHGTAPMRDDNDVVRFDAETRWPGVLRAALGAGFEIVEEGHPGRTTVHDDPVEGAHKNGRTHLRAILESHWPLDLVIISLGTNDLKFRHGVSAFDIASSIGTLVDLVRATPMRGRPLPNILVIAPPPILEAGWLAEMFAGGQVKSEALGASIARMAAQRQVAFL
;
A
#
# COMPACT_ATOMS: atom_id res chain seq x y z
N MET A 1 22.53 -2.31 9.76
CA MET A 1 21.62 -1.56 8.88
C MET A 1 20.27 -2.24 8.94
N LYS A 2 19.20 -1.53 9.32
CA LYS A 2 17.83 -2.07 9.37
C LYS A 2 17.14 -1.85 8.03
N ARG A 3 16.43 -2.85 7.51
CA ARG A 3 15.83 -2.83 6.17
C ARG A 3 14.32 -2.72 6.27
N ILE A 4 13.76 -1.67 5.65
CA ILE A 4 12.33 -1.35 5.70
C ILE A 4 11.76 -1.43 4.30
N LEU A 5 10.79 -2.31 4.10
CA LEU A 5 10.04 -2.43 2.86
C LEU A 5 8.82 -1.50 2.88
N CYS A 6 8.74 -0.56 1.95
CA CYS A 6 7.57 0.28 1.73
C CYS A 6 6.72 -0.33 0.59
N TYR A 7 5.71 -1.11 0.95
CA TYR A 7 4.83 -1.80 0.01
C TYR A 7 3.54 -0.99 -0.19
N GLY A 8 3.35 -0.42 -1.38
CA GLY A 8 2.17 0.39 -1.65
C GLY A 8 1.84 0.62 -3.12
N ASP A 9 1.01 1.62 -3.37
CA ASP A 9 0.49 1.97 -4.68
C ASP A 9 1.19 3.21 -5.29
N SER A 10 0.46 4.02 -6.06
CA SER A 10 0.92 5.27 -6.65
C SER A 10 1.42 6.28 -5.62
N ASN A 11 0.85 6.29 -4.40
CA ASN A 11 1.30 7.18 -3.32
C ASN A 11 2.71 6.81 -2.85
N THR A 12 3.01 5.51 -2.75
CA THR A 12 4.36 5.01 -2.43
C THR A 12 5.33 5.13 -3.59
N HIS A 13 4.85 4.96 -4.82
CA HIS A 13 5.66 5.20 -6.03
C HIS A 13 6.11 6.67 -6.12
N GLY A 14 5.30 7.60 -5.59
CA GLY A 14 5.48 9.04 -5.75
C GLY A 14 4.90 9.53 -7.06
N THR A 15 3.74 9.02 -7.48
CA THR A 15 3.04 9.51 -8.68
C THR A 15 2.42 10.86 -8.36
N ALA A 16 2.73 11.88 -9.16
CA ALA A 16 2.16 13.21 -8.99
C ALA A 16 0.67 13.21 -9.38
N PRO A 17 -0.15 14.13 -8.82
CA PRO A 17 -1.53 14.31 -9.25
C PRO A 17 -1.60 14.55 -10.76
N MET A 18 -2.39 13.72 -11.45
CA MET A 18 -2.52 13.74 -12.91
C MET A 18 -3.66 14.66 -13.33
N ARG A 19 -3.44 15.50 -14.35
CA ARG A 19 -4.50 16.30 -14.98
C ARG A 19 -5.32 15.51 -16.00
N ASP A 20 -4.66 14.59 -16.70
CA ASP A 20 -5.21 13.71 -17.74
C ASP A 20 -4.35 12.44 -17.88
N ASP A 21 -4.64 11.60 -18.86
CA ASP A 21 -3.95 10.33 -19.11
C ASP A 21 -2.50 10.49 -19.61
N ASN A 22 -2.11 11.65 -20.12
CA ASN A 22 -0.75 11.93 -20.60
C ASN A 22 0.14 12.57 -19.51
N ASP A 23 -0.44 13.01 -18.40
CA ASP A 23 0.26 13.69 -17.30
C ASP A 23 0.79 12.72 -16.24
N VAL A 24 1.64 11.77 -16.65
CA VAL A 24 2.22 10.74 -15.76
C VAL A 24 3.62 11.15 -15.31
N VAL A 25 3.70 11.77 -14.13
CA VAL A 25 4.98 12.22 -13.54
C VAL A 25 5.26 11.49 -12.24
N ARG A 26 6.53 11.08 -12.05
CA ARG A 26 7.03 10.55 -10.78
C ARG A 26 7.85 11.63 -10.07
N PHE A 27 7.55 11.88 -8.80
CA PHE A 27 8.37 12.70 -7.93
C PHE A 27 9.79 12.14 -7.77
N ASP A 28 10.74 13.04 -7.57
CA ASP A 28 12.14 12.70 -7.26
C ASP A 28 12.26 11.93 -5.93
N ALA A 29 13.47 11.47 -5.64
CA ALA A 29 13.72 10.63 -4.48
C ALA A 29 13.58 11.38 -3.16
N GLU A 30 13.74 12.69 -3.16
CA GLU A 30 13.71 13.53 -1.98
C GLU A 30 12.29 13.98 -1.63
N THR A 31 11.40 14.00 -2.61
CA THR A 31 10.01 14.46 -2.48
C THR A 31 9.07 13.32 -2.08
N ARG A 32 9.25 12.11 -2.63
CA ARG A 32 8.36 10.98 -2.33
C ARG A 32 8.57 10.47 -0.91
N TRP A 33 7.49 10.06 -0.24
CA TRP A 33 7.50 9.77 1.19
C TRP A 33 8.51 8.69 1.63
N PRO A 34 8.83 7.62 0.85
CA PRO A 34 9.85 6.67 1.26
C PRO A 34 11.25 7.30 1.34
N GLY A 35 11.54 8.28 0.49
CA GLY A 35 12.81 8.99 0.52
C GLY A 35 12.88 10.07 1.58
N VAL A 36 11.75 10.73 1.90
CA VAL A 36 11.61 11.56 3.10
C VAL A 36 11.85 10.72 4.36
N LEU A 37 11.26 9.52 4.44
CA LEU A 37 11.47 8.56 5.52
C LEU A 37 12.96 8.17 5.64
N ARG A 38 13.61 7.85 4.51
CA ARG A 38 15.05 7.55 4.46
C ARG A 38 15.88 8.69 5.04
N ALA A 39 15.61 9.93 4.64
CA ALA A 39 16.33 11.11 5.13
C ALA A 39 16.13 11.32 6.64
N ALA A 40 14.90 11.12 7.14
CA ALA A 40 14.57 11.27 8.55
C ALA A 40 15.22 10.18 9.43
N LEU A 41 15.32 8.94 8.95
CA LEU A 41 15.91 7.82 9.69
C LEU A 41 17.45 7.79 9.63
N GLY A 42 18.05 8.32 8.57
CA GLY A 42 19.49 8.40 8.39
C GLY A 42 20.17 7.06 8.03
N ALA A 43 21.50 7.07 8.03
CA ALA A 43 22.34 5.98 7.49
C ALA A 43 22.21 4.61 8.20
N GLY A 44 21.53 4.53 9.35
CA GLY A 44 21.25 3.27 10.03
C GLY A 44 20.22 2.38 9.31
N PHE A 45 19.48 2.95 8.35
CA PHE A 45 18.33 2.33 7.71
C PHE A 45 18.47 2.30 6.18
N GLU A 46 17.99 1.21 5.59
CA GLU A 46 17.79 1.04 4.15
C GLU A 46 16.29 1.00 3.87
N ILE A 47 15.84 1.83 2.93
CA ILE A 47 14.44 1.85 2.49
C ILE A 47 14.33 1.16 1.13
N VAL A 48 13.51 0.12 1.06
CA VAL A 48 13.16 -0.59 -0.17
C VAL A 48 11.80 -0.04 -0.64
N GLU A 49 11.79 0.60 -1.80
CA GLU A 49 10.59 1.22 -2.37
C GLU A 49 9.86 0.25 -3.32
N GLU A 50 8.75 -0.33 -2.88
CA GLU A 50 7.89 -1.20 -3.69
C GLU A 50 6.53 -0.53 -3.89
N GLY A 51 6.54 0.65 -4.52
CA GLY A 51 5.33 1.38 -4.93
C GLY A 51 4.94 1.06 -6.37
N HIS A 52 3.71 0.59 -6.59
CA HIS A 52 3.21 0.27 -7.93
C HIS A 52 1.88 0.99 -8.21
N PRO A 53 1.84 1.98 -9.13
CA PRO A 53 0.61 2.69 -9.47
C PRO A 53 -0.52 1.74 -9.85
N GLY A 54 -1.72 1.98 -9.31
CA GLY A 54 -2.90 1.15 -9.53
C GLY A 54 -2.97 -0.13 -8.68
N ARG A 55 -1.95 -0.45 -7.88
CA ARG A 55 -1.94 -1.66 -7.04
C ARG A 55 -3.13 -1.68 -6.08
N THR A 56 -3.88 -2.77 -6.11
CA THR A 56 -4.97 -3.08 -5.17
C THR A 56 -4.46 -3.95 -4.03
N THR A 57 -5.29 -4.21 -3.02
CA THR A 57 -4.94 -5.17 -1.98
C THR A 57 -4.87 -6.61 -2.52
N VAL A 58 -6.02 -7.17 -2.92
CA VAL A 58 -6.18 -8.58 -3.30
C VAL A 58 -6.88 -8.78 -4.64
N HIS A 59 -7.18 -7.71 -5.36
CA HIS A 59 -8.02 -7.75 -6.56
C HIS A 59 -7.20 -7.69 -7.85
N ASP A 60 -7.50 -8.59 -8.78
CA ASP A 60 -7.11 -8.38 -10.17
C ASP A 60 -7.92 -7.19 -10.72
N ASP A 61 -7.27 -6.19 -11.31
CA ASP A 61 -8.00 -5.08 -11.94
C ASP A 61 -8.45 -5.53 -13.34
N PRO A 62 -9.77 -5.55 -13.63
CA PRO A 62 -10.28 -6.05 -14.90
C PRO A 62 -9.95 -5.14 -16.10
N VAL A 63 -9.50 -3.90 -15.85
CA VAL A 63 -9.15 -2.94 -16.91
C VAL A 63 -7.65 -2.72 -16.97
N GLU A 64 -7.00 -2.54 -15.81
CA GLU A 64 -5.55 -2.30 -15.75
C GLU A 64 -4.72 -3.59 -15.74
N GLY A 65 -5.34 -4.73 -15.44
CA GLY A 65 -4.74 -6.07 -15.51
C GLY A 65 -4.50 -6.72 -14.16
N ALA A 66 -4.41 -8.06 -14.17
CA ALA A 66 -4.21 -8.89 -12.97
C ALA A 66 -2.91 -8.59 -12.21
N HIS A 67 -1.92 -7.98 -12.88
CA HIS A 67 -0.66 -7.57 -12.24
C HIS A 67 -0.85 -6.47 -11.18
N LYS A 68 -2.03 -5.82 -11.12
CA LYS A 68 -2.37 -4.87 -10.05
C LYS A 68 -2.66 -5.52 -8.70
N ASN A 69 -2.85 -6.84 -8.66
CA ASN A 69 -3.12 -7.55 -7.43
C ASN A 69 -1.89 -7.60 -6.51
N GLY A 70 -1.92 -6.85 -5.40
CA GLY A 70 -0.82 -6.79 -4.45
C GLY A 70 -0.48 -8.17 -3.85
N ARG A 71 -1.50 -8.93 -3.43
CA ARG A 71 -1.32 -10.25 -2.83
C ARG A 71 -0.50 -11.21 -3.69
N THR A 72 -0.73 -11.22 -5.00
CA THR A 72 -0.07 -12.12 -5.95
C THR A 72 1.45 -11.92 -6.00
N HIS A 73 1.93 -10.70 -5.77
CA HIS A 73 3.34 -10.34 -5.93
C HIS A 73 4.08 -10.25 -4.59
N LEU A 74 3.35 -10.01 -3.50
CA LEU A 74 3.92 -9.72 -2.18
C LEU A 74 4.89 -10.81 -1.71
N ARG A 75 4.57 -12.09 -1.89
CA ARG A 75 5.46 -13.18 -1.48
C ARG A 75 6.81 -13.13 -2.20
N ALA A 76 6.80 -12.99 -3.52
CA ALA A 76 8.04 -12.90 -4.30
C ALA A 76 8.88 -11.69 -3.88
N ILE A 77 8.23 -10.56 -3.59
CA ILE A 77 8.89 -9.34 -3.12
C ILE A 77 9.54 -9.57 -1.75
N LEU A 78 8.82 -10.16 -0.78
CA LEU A 78 9.38 -10.52 0.53
C LEU A 78 10.57 -11.47 0.40
N GLU A 79 10.47 -12.50 -0.46
CA GLU A 79 11.52 -13.48 -0.71
C GLU A 79 12.71 -12.92 -1.53
N SER A 80 12.53 -11.84 -2.29
CA SER A 80 13.62 -11.17 -3.02
C SER A 80 14.38 -10.17 -2.14
N HIS A 81 13.71 -9.62 -1.12
CA HIS A 81 14.24 -8.54 -0.29
C HIS A 81 14.58 -8.94 1.14
N TRP A 82 14.44 -10.20 1.57
CA TRP A 82 14.91 -10.61 2.90
C TRP A 82 16.45 -10.46 3.04
N PRO A 83 16.97 -10.16 4.24
CA PRO A 83 16.25 -9.91 5.49
C PRO A 83 15.55 -8.55 5.52
N LEU A 84 14.38 -8.48 6.16
CA LEU A 84 13.61 -7.26 6.42
C LEU A 84 13.35 -7.13 7.93
N ASP A 85 13.44 -5.90 8.44
CA ASP A 85 13.13 -5.57 9.85
C ASP A 85 11.71 -5.01 10.02
N LEU A 86 11.17 -4.38 8.98
CA LEU A 86 9.83 -3.81 8.94
C LEU A 86 9.24 -3.91 7.53
N VAL A 87 7.96 -4.28 7.44
CA VAL A 87 7.14 -4.14 6.24
C VAL A 87 6.06 -3.11 6.52
N ILE A 88 6.05 -2.03 5.74
CA ILE A 88 5.01 -1.01 5.74
C ILE A 88 4.06 -1.33 4.59
N ILE A 89 2.77 -1.51 4.92
CA ILE A 89 1.70 -1.70 3.92
C ILE A 89 0.87 -0.43 3.88
N SER A 90 0.92 0.29 2.75
CA SER A 90 0.08 1.46 2.47
C SER A 90 -0.69 1.22 1.18
N LEU A 91 -1.87 0.62 1.32
CA LEU A 91 -2.76 0.21 0.23
C LEU A 91 -4.23 0.42 0.63
N GLY A 92 -5.11 0.28 -0.35
CA GLY A 92 -6.57 0.39 -0.17
C GLY A 92 -7.20 1.50 -0.98
N THR A 93 -6.41 2.45 -1.51
CA THR A 93 -6.93 3.52 -2.36
C THR A 93 -7.53 2.96 -3.64
N ASN A 94 -6.81 2.09 -4.37
CA ASN A 94 -7.32 1.56 -5.64
C ASN A 94 -8.53 0.62 -5.46
N ASP A 95 -8.68 -0.01 -4.31
CA ASP A 95 -9.86 -0.81 -3.97
C ASP A 95 -11.13 0.06 -3.86
N LEU A 96 -10.99 1.38 -3.67
CA LEU A 96 -12.12 2.31 -3.68
C LEU A 96 -12.72 2.55 -5.06
N LYS A 97 -12.00 2.22 -6.15
CA LYS A 97 -12.51 2.36 -7.52
C LYS A 97 -13.88 1.71 -7.61
N PHE A 98 -14.82 2.38 -8.28
CA PHE A 98 -16.22 1.98 -8.35
C PHE A 98 -16.37 0.51 -8.81
N ARG A 99 -15.55 0.11 -9.79
CA ARG A 99 -15.55 -1.23 -10.38
C ARG A 99 -15.28 -2.39 -9.43
N HIS A 100 -14.65 -2.17 -8.27
CA HIS A 100 -14.38 -3.25 -7.32
C HIS A 100 -15.57 -3.51 -6.39
N GLY A 101 -16.46 -2.53 -6.19
CA GLY A 101 -17.70 -2.71 -5.43
C GLY A 101 -17.53 -3.14 -3.97
N VAL A 102 -16.34 -2.96 -3.38
CA VAL A 102 -16.03 -3.40 -2.01
C VAL A 102 -16.24 -2.30 -0.98
N SER A 103 -16.61 -2.70 0.25
CA SER A 103 -16.80 -1.80 1.39
C SER A 103 -15.47 -1.48 2.09
N ALA A 104 -15.44 -0.43 2.92
CA ALA A 104 -14.28 -0.14 3.77
C ALA A 104 -13.88 -1.32 4.69
N PHE A 105 -14.88 -2.10 5.14
CA PHE A 105 -14.65 -3.31 5.92
C PHE A 105 -13.94 -4.40 5.11
N ASP A 106 -14.37 -4.60 3.87
CA ASP A 106 -13.76 -5.59 2.97
C ASP A 106 -12.34 -5.17 2.60
N ILE A 107 -12.10 -3.89 2.30
CA ILE A 107 -10.75 -3.36 2.02
C ILE A 107 -9.82 -3.61 3.22
N ALA A 108 -10.27 -3.30 4.43
CA ALA A 108 -9.50 -3.58 5.64
C ALA A 108 -9.21 -5.07 5.81
N SER A 109 -10.20 -5.95 5.57
CA SER A 109 -10.04 -7.41 5.62
C SER A 109 -9.04 -7.92 4.58
N SER A 110 -9.05 -7.33 3.38
CA SER A 110 -8.09 -7.62 2.31
C SER A 110 -6.67 -7.21 2.67
N ILE A 111 -6.48 -6.05 3.32
CA ILE A 111 -5.18 -5.67 3.91
C ILE A 111 -4.75 -6.69 4.97
N GLY A 112 -5.69 -7.18 5.79
CA GLY A 112 -5.44 -8.26 6.75
C GLY A 112 -4.87 -9.52 6.08
N THR A 113 -5.34 -9.87 4.87
CA THR A 113 -4.79 -10.99 4.09
C THR A 113 -3.32 -10.74 3.71
N LEU A 114 -2.93 -9.50 3.43
CA LEU A 114 -1.53 -9.15 3.15
C LEU A 114 -0.67 -9.26 4.42
N VAL A 115 -1.17 -8.80 5.57
CA VAL A 115 -0.51 -8.95 6.87
C VAL A 115 -0.26 -10.43 7.18
N ASP A 116 -1.28 -11.27 6.98
CA ASP A 116 -1.19 -12.71 7.22
C ASP A 116 -0.18 -13.37 6.26
N LEU A 117 -0.11 -12.91 5.00
CA LEU A 117 0.89 -13.36 4.03
C LEU A 117 2.32 -13.00 4.45
N VAL A 118 2.56 -11.78 4.98
CA VAL A 118 3.89 -11.40 5.51
C VAL A 118 4.30 -12.35 6.64
N ARG A 119 3.38 -12.65 7.58
CA ARG A 119 3.64 -13.56 8.71
C ARG A 119 3.86 -15.01 8.28
N ALA A 120 3.17 -15.45 7.23
CA ALA A 120 3.29 -16.80 6.70
C ALA A 120 4.53 -17.01 5.82
N THR A 121 5.21 -15.94 5.40
CA THR A 121 6.37 -16.04 4.50
C THR A 121 7.62 -16.46 5.30
N PRO A 122 8.25 -17.61 5.00
CA PRO A 122 9.38 -18.11 5.79
C PRO A 122 10.64 -17.23 5.70
N MET A 123 11.16 -16.79 6.85
CA MET A 123 12.37 -15.93 6.94
C MET A 123 13.69 -16.70 7.17
N ARG A 124 13.73 -17.99 6.79
CA ARG A 124 14.94 -18.87 6.81
C ARG A 124 15.86 -18.70 8.03
N GLY A 125 15.30 -18.84 9.24
CA GLY A 125 16.06 -18.78 10.49
C GLY A 125 16.25 -17.37 11.07
N ARG A 126 15.59 -16.35 10.51
CA ARG A 126 15.50 -15.00 11.09
C ARG A 126 14.12 -14.71 11.67
N PRO A 127 14.00 -13.75 12.60
CA PRO A 127 12.72 -13.24 13.06
C PRO A 127 11.87 -12.72 11.89
N LEU A 128 10.55 -12.78 12.04
CA LEU A 128 9.63 -12.10 11.13
C LEU A 128 9.83 -10.59 11.22
N PRO A 129 9.70 -9.85 10.10
CA PRO A 129 9.70 -8.39 10.16
C PRO A 129 8.53 -7.89 11.01
N ASN A 130 8.70 -6.74 11.64
CA ASN A 130 7.57 -5.99 12.17
C ASN A 130 6.65 -5.58 11.01
N ILE A 131 5.38 -5.30 11.30
CA ILE A 131 4.41 -4.88 10.30
C ILE A 131 3.75 -3.58 10.77
N LEU A 132 3.79 -2.57 9.90
CA LEU A 132 3.06 -1.32 10.04
C LEU A 132 2.06 -1.23 8.89
N VAL A 133 0.79 -1.00 9.22
CA VAL A 133 -0.24 -0.68 8.23
C VAL A 133 -0.53 0.82 8.30
N ILE A 134 -0.45 1.50 7.17
CA ILE A 134 -0.76 2.93 7.06
C ILE A 134 -2.07 3.07 6.30
N ALA A 135 -3.07 3.70 6.93
CA ALA A 135 -4.28 4.08 6.22
C ALA A 135 -3.98 5.18 5.19
N PRO A 136 -4.40 5.04 3.92
CA PRO A 136 -4.30 6.15 2.98
C PRO A 136 -5.22 7.30 3.43
N PRO A 137 -4.88 8.56 3.10
CA PRO A 137 -5.78 9.67 3.35
C PRO A 137 -7.09 9.49 2.59
N PRO A 138 -8.23 10.01 3.11
CA PRO A 138 -9.48 10.03 2.36
C PRO A 138 -9.30 10.68 0.99
N ILE A 139 -9.93 10.10 -0.03
CA ILE A 139 -9.84 10.61 -1.40
C ILE A 139 -10.87 11.70 -1.64
N LEU A 140 -10.63 12.53 -2.65
CA LEU A 140 -11.62 13.43 -3.22
C LEU A 140 -12.03 12.91 -4.60
N GLU A 141 -13.33 12.86 -4.86
CA GLU A 141 -13.86 12.54 -6.20
C GLU A 141 -13.72 13.77 -7.11
N ALA A 142 -12.51 13.99 -7.62
CA ALA A 142 -12.15 15.18 -8.39
C ALA A 142 -11.23 14.87 -9.58
N GLY A 143 -11.25 15.77 -10.56
CA GLY A 143 -10.39 15.70 -11.75
C GLY A 143 -10.71 14.54 -12.68
N TRP A 144 -9.73 14.18 -13.52
CA TRP A 144 -9.85 13.14 -14.55
C TRP A 144 -10.28 11.76 -14.02
N LEU A 145 -9.93 11.43 -12.78
CA LEU A 145 -10.21 10.12 -12.18
C LEU A 145 -11.53 10.07 -11.39
N ALA A 146 -12.31 11.16 -11.34
CA ALA A 146 -13.51 11.24 -10.51
C ALA A 146 -14.50 10.11 -10.77
N GLU A 147 -14.82 9.83 -12.04
CA GLU A 147 -15.75 8.75 -12.41
C GLU A 147 -15.23 7.36 -12.02
N MET A 148 -13.92 7.13 -12.17
CA MET A 148 -13.29 5.87 -11.77
C MET A 148 -13.48 5.58 -10.28
N PHE A 149 -13.51 6.63 -9.46
CA PHE A 149 -13.66 6.58 -8.01
C PHE A 149 -15.05 6.97 -7.52
N ALA A 150 -16.09 6.95 -8.37
CA ALA A 150 -17.45 7.32 -7.97
C ALA A 150 -17.90 6.57 -6.69
N GLY A 151 -18.36 7.32 -5.69
CA GLY A 151 -18.73 6.81 -4.36
C GLY A 151 -17.56 6.38 -3.46
N GLY A 152 -16.32 6.54 -3.92
CA GLY A 152 -15.10 6.22 -3.22
C GLY A 152 -14.77 7.19 -2.08
N GLN A 153 -15.14 8.47 -2.20
CA GLN A 153 -14.86 9.48 -1.17
C GLN A 153 -15.51 9.11 0.16
N VAL A 154 -16.82 8.87 0.16
CA VAL A 154 -17.57 8.47 1.37
C VAL A 154 -17.02 7.18 1.98
N LYS A 155 -16.68 6.18 1.14
CA LYS A 155 -16.05 4.93 1.61
C LYS A 155 -14.70 5.17 2.25
N SER A 156 -13.90 6.10 1.72
CA SER A 156 -12.54 6.38 2.18
C SER A 156 -12.50 7.01 3.58
N GLU A 157 -13.52 7.80 3.95
CA GLU A 157 -13.64 8.38 5.30
C GLU A 157 -13.75 7.31 6.39
N ALA A 158 -14.42 6.19 6.08
CA ALA A 158 -14.57 5.05 7.00
C ALA A 158 -13.39 4.06 6.96
N LEU A 159 -12.47 4.21 6.00
CA LEU A 159 -11.42 3.24 5.74
C LEU A 159 -10.39 3.22 6.88
N GLY A 160 -9.93 4.38 7.35
CA GLY A 160 -8.95 4.46 8.44
C GLY A 160 -9.41 3.73 9.71
N ALA A 161 -10.65 3.96 10.14
CA ALA A 161 -11.24 3.27 11.29
C ALA A 161 -11.37 1.76 11.08
N SER A 162 -11.67 1.33 9.85
CA SER A 162 -11.77 -0.10 9.52
C SER A 162 -10.42 -0.80 9.54
N ILE A 163 -9.38 -0.15 9.00
CA ILE A 163 -8.00 -0.64 9.04
C ILE A 163 -7.48 -0.68 10.48
N ALA A 164 -7.74 0.35 11.30
CA ALA A 164 -7.33 0.38 12.70
C ALA A 164 -7.88 -0.82 13.49
N ARG A 165 -9.17 -1.15 13.30
CA ARG A 165 -9.79 -2.34 13.91
C ARG A 165 -9.11 -3.63 13.46
N MET A 166 -8.87 -3.78 12.16
CA MET A 166 -8.18 -4.95 11.60
C MET A 166 -6.75 -5.09 12.16
N ALA A 167 -6.00 -3.98 12.24
CA ALA A 167 -4.65 -3.96 12.77
C ALA A 167 -4.63 -4.35 14.26
N ALA A 168 -5.58 -3.86 15.05
CA ALA A 168 -5.73 -4.23 16.46
C ALA A 168 -6.02 -5.73 16.64
N GLN A 169 -6.94 -6.30 15.84
CA GLN A 169 -7.26 -7.73 15.86
C GLN A 169 -6.04 -8.60 15.54
N ARG A 170 -5.16 -8.14 14.65
CA ARG A 170 -3.93 -8.84 14.28
C ARG A 170 -2.73 -8.45 15.13
N GLN A 171 -2.85 -7.51 16.07
CA GLN A 171 -1.74 -7.00 16.88
C GLN A 171 -0.57 -6.50 16.02
N VAL A 172 -0.86 -5.70 15.00
CA VAL A 172 0.16 -5.01 14.17
C VAL A 172 0.07 -3.50 14.37
N ALA A 173 1.15 -2.78 14.09
CA ALA A 173 1.17 -1.33 14.22
C ALA A 173 0.26 -0.69 13.17
N PHE A 174 -0.35 0.44 13.54
CA PHE A 174 -1.25 1.21 12.69
C PHE A 174 -0.88 2.69 12.74
N LEU A 175 -0.92 3.35 11.58
CA LEU A 175 -0.79 4.80 11.42
C LEU A 175 -1.93 5.33 10.53
#